data_AF-A0A1B6I8P1-F1
#
_entry.id   AF-A0A1B6I8P1-F1
#
_cell.length_a   1.000
_cell.length_b   1.000
_cell.length_c   1.000
_cell.angle_alpha   90.00
_cell.angle_beta   90.00
_cell.angle_gamma   90.00
#
_symmetry.space_group_name_H-M   'P 1'
#
loop_
_entity.id
_entity.type
_entity.pdbx_description
1 polymer ?
#
loop_
_entity_poly.entity_id
_entity_poly.type
_entity_poly.pdbx_seq_one_letter_code
_entity_poly.pdbx_strand_id
1 'polypeptide(L)'
;KWTNEEISIALTLRYFGKKTYIYLRRKCNFPLPSLSTLNRWIININMRKGFFDEIFRLMEVAGETKETHEKVAVLMYDEMKVKETYEYDQKNDQVIGPHKQMQ
;
A
#
# COMPACT_ATOMS: atom_id res chain seq x y z
N LYS A 1 12.84 9.16 16.98
CA LYS A 1 12.51 8.65 15.62
C LYS A 1 11.43 7.58 15.81
N TRP A 2 10.41 7.52 14.96
CA TRP A 2 9.35 6.49 15.04
C TRP A 2 9.90 5.11 14.66
N THR A 3 9.47 4.06 15.35
CA THR A 3 9.81 2.67 15.03
C THR A 3 8.95 2.15 13.87
N ASN A 4 9.37 1.03 13.25
CA ASN A 4 8.59 0.38 12.18
C ASN A 4 7.20 -0.05 12.67
N GLU A 5 7.12 -0.56 13.90
CA GLU A 5 5.88 -1.00 14.54
C GLU A 5 4.92 0.17 14.78
N GLU A 6 5.42 1.28 15.32
CA GLU A 6 4.62 2.50 15.54
C GLU A 6 4.09 3.07 14.22
N ILE A 7 4.91 3.05 13.17
CA ILE A 7 4.49 3.48 11.83
C ILE A 7 3.44 2.54 11.26
N SER A 8 3.62 1.22 11.40
CA SER A 8 2.65 0.22 10.95
C SER A 8 1.28 0.42 11.62
N ILE A 9 1.25 0.57 12.94
CA ILE A 9 0.03 0.85 13.70
C ILE A 9 -0.61 2.17 13.24
N ALA A 10 0.19 3.22 13.05
CA ALA A 10 -0.31 4.52 12.60
C ALA A 10 -0.86 4.47 11.16
N LEU A 11 -0.27 3.66 10.27
CA LEU A 11 -0.77 3.43 8.91
C LEU A 11 -2.10 2.67 8.94
N THR A 12 -2.21 1.61 9.76
CA THR A 12 -3.45 0.85 9.95
C THR A 12 -4.58 1.73 10.51
N LEU A 13 -4.29 2.56 11.50
CA LEU A 13 -5.27 3.51 12.03
C LEU A 13 -5.73 4.54 10.97
N ARG A 14 -4.78 5.03 10.15
CA ARG A 14 -5.09 5.94 9.04
C ARG A 14 -5.93 5.25 7.95
N TYR A 15 -5.68 3.97 7.68
CA TYR A 15 -6.44 3.15 6.75
C TYR A 15 -7.90 3.02 7.20
N PHE A 16 -8.15 2.72 8.49
CA PHE A 16 -9.51 2.64 9.03
C PHE A 16 -10.27 3.98 8.96
N GLY A 17 -9.59 5.11 9.05
CA GLY A 17 -10.25 6.39 8.86
C GLY A 17 -9.32 7.59 8.90
N LYS A 18 -9.15 8.27 7.75
CA LYS A 18 -8.37 9.51 7.64
C LYS A 18 -8.89 10.62 8.57
N LYS A 19 -10.21 10.81 8.63
CA LYS A 19 -10.84 11.85 9.48
C LYS A 19 -10.61 11.55 10.96
N THR A 20 -10.80 10.30 11.37
CA THR A 20 -10.58 9.82 12.74
C THR A 20 -9.12 9.99 13.15
N TYR A 21 -8.17 9.61 12.28
CA TYR A 21 -6.74 9.80 12.53
C TYR A 21 -6.38 11.27 12.78
N ILE A 22 -6.90 12.18 11.95
CA ILE A 22 -6.67 13.62 12.09
C ILE A 22 -7.28 14.15 13.40
N TYR A 23 -8.50 13.70 13.74
CA TYR A 23 -9.17 14.07 14.98
C TYR A 23 -8.38 13.62 16.20
N LEU A 24 -7.99 12.34 16.28
CA LEU A 24 -7.22 11.80 17.39
C LEU A 24 -5.89 12.55 17.60
N ARG A 25 -5.19 12.86 16.49
CA ARG A 25 -3.92 13.59 16.55
C ARG A 25 -4.10 15.07 16.93
N ARG A 26 -5.10 15.78 16.38
CA ARG A 26 -5.23 17.24 16.51
C ARG A 26 -6.13 17.70 17.66
N LYS A 27 -7.13 16.91 18.03
CA LYS A 27 -8.14 17.26 19.05
C LYS A 27 -7.94 16.49 20.34
N CYS A 28 -7.57 15.22 20.25
CA CYS A 28 -7.30 14.39 21.42
C CYS A 28 -5.81 14.31 21.78
N ASN A 29 -4.95 15.02 21.04
CA ASN A 29 -3.50 15.12 21.26
C ASN A 29 -2.77 13.76 21.44
N PHE A 30 -3.25 12.71 20.77
CA PHE A 30 -2.53 11.43 20.76
C PHE A 30 -1.16 11.59 20.07
N PRO A 31 -0.10 10.92 20.58
CA PRO A 31 1.24 10.98 20.01
C PRO A 31 1.30 10.15 18.72
N LEU A 32 0.76 10.71 17.63
CA LEU A 32 0.71 10.08 16.32
C LEU A 32 1.64 10.78 15.31
N PRO A 33 2.28 10.03 14.41
CA PRO A 33 3.07 10.60 13.32
C PRO A 33 2.30 11.64 12.50
N SER A 34 3.02 12.57 11.88
CA SER A 34 2.37 13.50 10.95
C SER A 34 1.97 12.78 9.65
N LEU A 35 0.98 13.31 8.93
CA LEU A 35 0.62 12.78 7.61
C LEU A 35 1.80 12.83 6.63
N SER A 36 2.65 13.85 6.71
CA SER A 36 3.87 13.94 5.90
C SER A 36 4.86 12.83 6.22
N THR A 37 4.98 12.46 7.50
CA THR A 37 5.80 11.33 7.95
C THR A 37 5.27 10.03 7.36
N LEU A 38 3.96 9.77 7.48
CA LEU A 38 3.35 8.56 6.92
C LEU A 38 3.50 8.49 5.39
N ASN A 39 3.27 9.59 4.68
CA ASN A 39 3.44 9.62 3.22
C ASN A 39 4.88 9.31 2.81
N ARG A 40 5.88 9.85 3.53
CA ARG A 40 7.30 9.55 3.27
C ARG A 40 7.62 8.06 3.45
N TRP A 41 6.99 7.42 4.44
CA TRP A 41 7.12 5.97 4.63
C TRP A 41 6.46 5.18 3.49
N ILE A 42 5.24 5.56 3.09
CA ILE A 42 4.50 4.88 2.00
C ILE A 42 5.22 5.03 0.65
N ILE A 43 5.83 6.19 0.37
CA ILE A 43 6.53 6.45 -0.91
C ILE A 43 7.67 5.46 -1.17
N ASN A 44 8.23 4.83 -0.12
CA ASN A 44 9.29 3.84 -0.28
C ASN A 44 8.77 2.49 -0.78
N ILE A 45 7.48 2.21 -0.70
CA ILE A 45 6.87 0.99 -1.22
C ILE A 45 6.84 1.07 -2.75
N ASN A 46 7.45 0.09 -3.41
CA ASN A 46 7.56 0.06 -4.86
C ASN A 46 6.29 -0.54 -5.49
N MET A 47 5.35 0.33 -5.87
CA MET A 47 4.10 -0.09 -6.53
C MET A 47 4.16 0.04 -8.07
N ARG A 48 5.29 -0.32 -8.69
CA ARG A 48 5.44 -0.24 -10.16
C ARG A 48 4.57 -1.29 -10.85
N LYS A 49 4.23 -1.00 -12.11
CA LYS A 49 3.54 -1.94 -13.00
C LYS A 49 4.35 -3.22 -13.13
N GLY A 50 3.67 -4.36 -13.12
CA GLY A 50 4.29 -5.68 -13.18
C GLY A 50 4.04 -6.47 -11.89
N PHE A 51 5.04 -7.24 -11.49
CA PHE A 51 4.96 -8.12 -10.34
C PHE A 51 5.35 -7.39 -9.04
N PHE A 52 4.64 -7.70 -7.95
CA PHE A 52 4.95 -7.20 -6.63
C PHE A 52 5.87 -8.18 -5.89
N ASP A 53 7.18 -8.07 -6.11
CA ASP A 53 8.18 -8.96 -5.50
C ASP A 53 8.07 -9.06 -3.97
N GLU A 54 7.70 -7.96 -3.31
CA GLU A 54 7.48 -7.91 -1.85
C GLU A 54 6.33 -8.84 -1.42
N ILE A 55 5.28 -8.95 -2.23
CA ILE A 55 4.13 -9.83 -1.95
C ILE A 55 4.55 -11.29 -2.14
N PHE A 56 5.34 -11.61 -3.18
CA PHE A 56 5.82 -12.97 -3.36
C PHE A 56 6.69 -13.44 -2.19
N ARG A 57 7.57 -12.58 -1.66
CA ARG A 57 8.33 -12.87 -0.43
C ARG A 57 7.42 -13.08 0.78
N LEU A 58 6.37 -12.28 0.91
CA LEU A 58 5.39 -12.45 1.98
C LEU A 58 4.65 -13.79 1.87
N MET A 59 4.29 -14.19 0.65
CA MET A 59 3.66 -15.49 0.38
C MET A 59 4.60 -16.66 0.66
N GLU A 60 5.89 -16.52 0.36
CA GLU A 60 6.93 -17.51 0.67
C GLU A 60 6.99 -17.76 2.18
N VAL A 61 7.16 -16.70 2.97
CA VAL A 61 7.18 -16.77 4.45
C VAL A 61 5.88 -17.33 5.01
N ALA A 62 4.73 -16.90 4.48
CA ALA A 62 3.42 -17.41 4.90
C ALA A 62 3.20 -18.89 4.53
N GLY A 63 3.93 -19.40 3.54
CA GLY A 63 3.90 -20.77 3.08
C GLY A 63 4.88 -21.70 3.81
N GLU A 64 5.85 -21.19 4.57
CA GLU A 64 6.82 -22.02 5.30
C GLU A 64 6.14 -22.98 6.29
N THR A 65 5.06 -22.53 6.92
CA THR A 65 4.30 -23.30 7.90
C THR A 65 3.21 -24.19 7.30
N LYS A 66 3.08 -24.20 5.97
CA LYS A 66 2.00 -24.91 5.26
C LYS A 66 2.46 -26.23 4.67
N GLU A 67 1.57 -27.21 4.68
CA GLU A 67 1.75 -28.45 3.95
C GLU A 67 1.55 -28.27 2.44
N THR A 68 2.07 -29.21 1.63
CA THR A 68 2.01 -29.11 0.15
C THR A 68 0.59 -28.94 -0.38
N HIS A 69 -0.39 -29.61 0.23
CA HIS A 69 -1.78 -29.54 -0.21
C HIS A 69 -2.43 -28.19 0.12
N GLU A 70 -1.98 -27.52 1.20
CA GLU A 70 -2.45 -26.18 1.59
C GLU A 70 -1.83 -25.06 0.75
N LYS A 71 -0.74 -25.35 0.03
CA LYS A 71 -0.10 -24.42 -0.91
C LYS A 71 -0.80 -24.38 -2.27
N VAL A 72 -1.75 -25.28 -2.51
CA VAL A 72 -2.52 -25.28 -3.76
C VAL A 72 -3.45 -24.06 -3.77
N ALA A 73 -3.24 -23.17 -4.73
CA ALA A 73 -4.00 -21.95 -4.90
C ALA A 73 -4.41 -21.77 -6.38
N VAL A 74 -5.52 -21.06 -6.59
CA VAL A 74 -6.00 -20.68 -7.93
C VAL A 74 -5.69 -19.20 -8.13
N LEU A 75 -5.08 -18.86 -9.27
CA LEU A 75 -4.88 -17.47 -9.67
C LEU A 75 -6.08 -17.00 -10.50
N MET A 76 -6.82 -16.02 -9.99
CA MET A 76 -7.94 -15.38 -10.69
C MET A 76 -7.63 -13.90 -10.90
N TYR A 77 -7.91 -13.39 -12.09
CA TYR A 77 -7.73 -11.99 -12.45
C TYR A 77 -8.88 -11.53 -13.35
N ASP A 78 -9.22 -10.25 -13.27
CA ASP A 78 -10.25 -9.58 -14.06
C ASP A 78 -9.81 -8.14 -14.33
N GLU A 79 -10.42 -7.48 -15.31
CA GLU A 79 -10.11 -6.10 -15.67
C GLU A 79 -11.18 -5.12 -15.15
N MET A 80 -10.72 -4.07 -14.48
CA MET A 80 -11.54 -2.95 -14.05
C MET A 80 -11.41 -1.77 -14.99
N LYS A 81 -12.54 -1.24 -15.47
CA LYS A 81 -12.56 -0.03 -16.29
C LYS A 81 -12.13 1.18 -15.46
N VAL A 82 -11.12 1.90 -15.94
CA VAL A 82 -10.60 3.12 -15.32
C VAL A 82 -10.80 4.33 -16.23
N LYS A 83 -10.67 5.53 -15.65
CA LYS A 83 -10.77 6.78 -16.41
C LYS A 83 -9.55 6.91 -17.33
N GLU A 84 -9.81 7.16 -18.61
CA GLU A 84 -8.78 7.37 -19.62
C GLU A 84 -8.23 8.79 -19.52
N THR A 85 -7.15 8.95 -18.76
CA THR A 85 -6.47 10.24 -18.56
C THR A 85 -4.95 10.07 -18.57
N TYR A 86 -4.25 11.15 -18.94
CA TYR A 86 -2.82 11.29 -18.70
C TYR A 86 -2.56 11.78 -17.28
N GLU A 87 -1.63 11.13 -16.59
CA GLU A 87 -1.15 11.55 -15.28
C GLU A 87 0.37 11.70 -15.31
N TYR A 88 0.90 12.65 -14.53
CA TYR A 88 2.35 12.86 -14.43
C TYR A 88 2.85 12.41 -13.05
N ASP A 89 3.73 11.41 -13.03
CA ASP A 89 4.39 10.93 -11.84
C ASP A 89 5.70 11.70 -11.62
N GLN A 90 5.65 12.67 -10.72
CA GLN A 90 6.77 13.53 -10.36
C GLN A 90 7.98 12.78 -9.79
N LYS A 91 7.77 11.63 -9.15
CA LYS A 91 8.86 10.89 -8.49
C LYS A 91 9.78 10.23 -9.51
N ASN A 92 9.19 9.71 -10.57
CA ASN A 92 9.91 8.96 -11.61
C ASN A 92 10.05 9.74 -12.92
N ASP A 93 9.57 10.99 -12.96
CA ASP A 93 9.60 11.86 -14.15
C ASP A 93 9.04 11.14 -15.38
N GLN A 94 7.79 10.67 -15.25
CA GLN A 94 7.13 9.89 -16.31
C GLN A 94 5.67 10.31 -16.48
N VAL A 95 5.23 10.33 -17.74
CA VAL A 95 3.81 10.47 -18.09
C VAL A 95 3.19 9.08 -18.19
N ILE A 96 2.11 8.87 -17.44
CA ILE A 96 1.36 7.61 -17.34
C ILE A 96 0.05 7.77 -18.11
N GLY A 97 -0.32 6.75 -18.88
CA GLY A 97 -1.59 6.70 -19.61
C GLY A 97 -1.49 7.14 -21.07
N PRO A 98 -2.64 7.23 -21.76
CA PRO A 98 -3.97 6.90 -21.25
C PRO A 98 -4.13 5.38 -21.13
N HIS A 99 -4.82 4.94 -20.07
CA HIS A 99 -5.23 3.54 -19.92
C HIS A 99 -6.74 3.51 -19.66
N LYS A 100 -7.42 2.51 -20.22
CA LYS A 100 -8.88 2.35 -20.12
C LYS A 100 -9.30 1.19 -19.22
N GLN A 101 -8.39 0.25 -18.99
CA GLN A 101 -8.56 -0.94 -18.18
C GLN A 101 -7.37 -1.08 -17.22
N MET A 102 -7.63 -1.61 -16.03
CA MET A 102 -6.62 -1.99 -15.03
C MET A 102 -6.85 -3.45 -14.68
N GLN A 103 -5.79 -4.26 -14.79
CA GLN A 103 -5.74 -5.64 -14.30
C GLN A 103 -5.44 -5.69 -12.80
#